data_AF-A0A933XLT4-F1
#
_entry.id   AF-A0A933XLT4-F1
#
_cell.length_a   1.000
_cell.length_b   1.000
_cell.length_c   1.000
_cell.angle_alpha   90.00
_cell.angle_beta   90.00
_cell.angle_gamma   90.00
#
_symmetry.space_group_name_H-M   'P 1'
#
loop_
_entity.id
_entity.type
_entity.pdbx_description
1 polymer ?
#
loop_
_entity_poly.entity_id
_entity_poly.type
_entity_poly.pdbx_seq_one_letter_code
_entity_poly.pdbx_strand_id
1 'polypeptide(L)'
;MALGPQLSASLLADFRARLRESREENPEAWEASSRLVGQANLQATLKRLVAAIQASSFSPSLQEVLLAGLRGGVVERIQELPAEQLKQLTGLPATKAVRSLCVLFGLPEGAEAAASVATLTPTQVEQFVRDQRNPFDLLLTSEAASLLDLGAGDLSFAGEMVEQYMPRLSQQQKPLVLHCTDRVQPGSVLGTAYQADPIRLQYLRTAASSDLQFQYWGNQDMFELVRTKKVRPCYTIVTCQAPATPTFAYEPTRLSRALIEERLRQSKGLFRKVRVEGEEALEVLHEGRALIFPPWKFDIQGPLALLNLLARRSKLGILSAVDNEVFWELLAQLLHDERFRPADQLFNSENLAEIFGDVHAKLSALPVGGSIALAGLADLRESLPPGLSESGMKGRYRFRYVEVRRGAVFEGMPASRTARLFKDMKEEAPPWMLILVPDANIFLPPTGKG
;
A
#
# COMPACT_ATOMS: atom_id res chain seq x y z
N MET A 1 25.77 38.33 3.75
CA MET A 1 25.57 36.87 3.63
C MET A 1 24.32 36.52 4.41
N ALA A 2 23.22 36.21 3.71
CA ALA A 2 21.93 35.97 4.35
C ALA A 2 21.91 34.57 4.99
N LEU A 3 21.45 34.52 6.24
CA LEU A 3 21.23 33.30 7.02
C LEU A 3 20.25 32.39 6.28
N GLY A 4 20.68 31.18 5.92
CA GLY A 4 19.79 30.14 5.40
C GLY A 4 18.72 29.75 6.42
N PRO A 5 17.69 28.99 6.02
CA PRO A 5 16.60 28.60 6.92
C PRO A 5 17.18 27.88 8.15
N GLN A 6 17.03 28.49 9.33
CA GLN A 6 17.48 27.90 10.59
C GLN A 6 16.56 26.73 10.93
N LEU A 7 17.11 25.51 10.92
CA LEU A 7 16.41 24.32 11.40
C LEU A 7 16.19 24.46 12.91
N SER A 8 15.00 24.08 13.40
CA SER A 8 14.77 24.02 14.84
C SER A 8 15.67 22.96 15.48
N ALA A 9 16.07 23.19 16.73
CA ALA A 9 16.92 22.26 17.47
C ALA A 9 16.28 20.87 17.63
N SER A 10 14.94 20.81 17.77
CA SER A 10 14.18 19.56 17.84
C SER A 10 14.24 18.78 16.52
N LEU A 11 13.98 19.43 15.39
CA LEU A 11 14.02 18.80 14.07
C LEU A 11 15.42 18.23 13.74
N LEU A 12 16.46 18.96 14.14
CA LEU A 12 17.84 18.52 13.96
C LEU A 12 18.20 17.33 14.86
N ALA A 13 17.70 17.32 16.11
CA ALA A 13 17.90 16.20 17.02
C ALA A 13 17.19 14.93 16.51
N ASP A 14 15.94 15.05 16.07
CA ASP A 14 15.16 13.95 15.51
C ASP A 14 15.81 13.36 14.26
N PHE A 15 16.31 14.23 13.37
CA PHE A 15 17.01 13.79 12.17
C PHE A 15 18.29 13.01 12.51
N ARG A 16 19.08 13.46 13.49
CA ARG A 16 20.28 12.76 13.95
C ARG A 16 19.96 11.44 14.65
N ALA A 17 18.85 11.37 15.38
CA ALA A 17 18.36 10.13 15.97
C ALA A 17 18.04 9.12 14.86
N ARG A 18 17.29 9.53 13.83
CA ARG A 18 16.97 8.67 12.66
C ARG A 18 18.22 8.19 11.92
N LEU A 19 19.24 9.04 11.74
CA LEU A 19 20.51 8.62 11.14
C LEU A 19 21.23 7.55 11.97
N ARG A 20 21.19 7.69 13.30
CA ARG A 20 21.83 6.76 14.23
C ARG A 20 21.10 5.42 14.24
N GLU A 21 19.79 5.46 14.43
CA GLU A 21 18.89 4.29 14.43
C GLU A 21 19.03 3.52 13.11
N SER A 22 18.94 4.21 11.98
CA SER A 22 19.10 3.58 10.66
C SER A 22 20.43 2.84 10.49
N ARG A 23 21.53 3.36 11.06
CA ARG A 23 22.84 2.70 11.01
C ARG A 23 22.89 1.49 11.95
N GLU A 24 22.35 1.61 13.15
CA GLU A 24 22.32 0.54 14.16
C GLU A 24 21.43 -0.62 13.72
N GLU A 25 20.31 -0.32 13.05
CA GLU A 25 19.37 -1.32 12.52
C GLU A 25 19.83 -2.01 11.22
N ASN A 26 20.80 -1.43 10.51
CA ASN A 26 21.28 -1.91 9.21
C ASN A 26 22.83 -2.00 9.15
N PRO A 27 23.46 -2.86 9.95
CA PRO A 27 24.92 -2.98 10.02
C PRO A 27 25.54 -3.43 8.68
N GLU A 28 24.89 -4.33 7.95
CA GLU A 28 25.36 -4.81 6.64
C GLU A 28 25.32 -3.70 5.57
N ALA A 29 24.24 -2.90 5.53
CA ALA A 29 24.13 -1.76 4.64
C ALA A 29 25.16 -0.67 4.99
N TRP A 30 25.44 -0.49 6.28
CA TRP A 30 26.49 0.40 6.74
C TRP A 30 27.88 -0.05 6.24
N GLU A 31 28.22 -1.33 6.32
CA GLU A 31 29.46 -1.85 5.77
C GLU A 31 29.53 -1.68 4.24
N ALA A 32 28.45 -2.05 3.54
CA ALA A 32 28.34 -1.92 2.08
C ALA A 32 28.43 -0.47 1.58
N SER A 33 27.97 0.50 2.38
CA SER A 33 27.98 1.93 2.03
C SER A 33 29.38 2.50 1.77
N SER A 34 30.44 1.85 2.26
CA SER A 34 31.83 2.25 2.03
C SER A 34 32.17 2.30 0.53
N ARG A 35 31.61 1.37 -0.27
CA ARG A 35 31.83 1.27 -1.72
C ARG A 35 31.12 2.38 -2.51
N LEU A 36 30.06 2.96 -1.94
CA LEU A 36 29.25 4.00 -2.59
C LEU A 36 29.93 5.38 -2.59
N VAL A 37 30.80 5.63 -1.61
CA VAL A 37 31.52 6.90 -1.46
C VAL A 37 32.95 6.85 -2.02
N GLY A 38 33.33 5.75 -2.66
CA GLY A 38 34.58 5.65 -3.40
C GLY A 38 34.56 6.50 -4.68
N GLN A 39 35.72 6.93 -5.14
CA GLN A 39 35.88 7.88 -6.26
C GLN A 39 35.12 7.43 -7.54
N ALA A 40 35.10 6.13 -7.83
CA ALA A 40 34.41 5.58 -9.00
C ALA A 40 32.87 5.68 -8.94
N ASN A 41 32.28 5.68 -7.73
CA ASN A 41 30.83 5.61 -7.55
C ASN A 41 30.22 6.90 -6.99
N LEU A 42 31.05 7.81 -6.48
CA LEU A 42 30.61 8.96 -5.69
C LEU A 42 29.58 9.83 -6.45
N GLN A 43 29.86 10.19 -7.70
CA GLN A 43 28.97 11.06 -8.47
C GLN A 43 27.60 10.41 -8.71
N ALA A 44 27.58 9.12 -9.07
CA ALA A 44 26.34 8.36 -9.26
C ALA A 44 25.56 8.22 -7.94
N THR A 45 26.26 7.94 -6.84
CA THR A 45 25.68 7.87 -5.50
C THR A 45 25.05 9.19 -5.09
N LEU A 46 25.75 10.31 -5.29
CA LEU A 46 25.25 11.64 -4.90
C LEU A 46 24.02 12.05 -5.72
N LYS A 47 23.97 11.74 -7.02
CA LYS A 47 22.77 11.93 -7.84
C LYS A 47 21.58 11.13 -7.31
N ARG A 48 21.79 9.84 -7.00
CA ARG A 48 20.75 8.98 -6.42
C ARG A 48 20.29 9.50 -5.06
N LEU A 49 21.23 9.97 -4.23
CA LEU A 49 20.94 10.52 -2.91
C LEU A 49 20.16 11.84 -2.98
N VAL A 50 20.50 12.73 -3.92
CA VAL A 50 19.75 13.97 -4.17
C VAL A 50 18.32 13.65 -4.59
N ALA A 51 18.12 12.71 -5.52
CA ALA A 51 16.79 12.27 -5.93
C ALA A 51 16.00 11.67 -4.74
N ALA A 52 16.65 10.85 -3.92
CA ALA A 52 16.03 10.27 -2.73
C ALA A 52 15.63 11.33 -1.69
N ILE A 53 16.47 12.36 -1.48
CA ILE A 53 16.16 13.48 -0.58
C ILE A 53 14.99 14.31 -1.13
N GLN A 54 14.97 14.59 -2.43
CA GLN A 54 13.87 15.30 -3.08
C GLN A 54 12.54 14.52 -3.00
N ALA A 55 12.60 13.19 -3.07
CA ALA A 55 11.45 12.30 -2.94
C ALA A 55 11.05 12.00 -1.47
N SER A 56 11.84 12.47 -0.50
CA SER A 56 11.64 12.16 0.92
C SER A 56 10.45 12.91 1.53
N SER A 57 9.96 12.42 2.67
CA SER A 57 8.94 13.09 3.50
C SER A 57 9.54 14.08 4.52
N PHE A 58 10.82 14.45 4.39
CA PHE A 58 11.41 15.47 5.24
C PHE A 58 10.79 16.85 5.00
N SER A 59 10.86 17.72 6.01
CA SER A 59 10.39 19.09 5.87
C SER A 59 11.13 19.79 4.72
N PRO A 60 10.49 20.72 3.98
CA PRO A 60 11.15 21.46 2.90
C PRO A 60 12.44 22.14 3.36
N SER A 61 12.44 22.69 4.57
CA SER A 61 13.63 23.29 5.20
C SER A 61 14.78 22.30 5.39
N LEU A 62 14.49 21.06 5.80
CA LEU A 62 15.51 20.03 5.97
C LEU A 62 16.01 19.52 4.61
N GLN A 63 15.12 19.36 3.63
CA GLN A 63 15.49 18.99 2.26
C GLN A 63 16.41 20.03 1.63
N GLU A 64 16.04 21.32 1.67
CA GLU A 64 16.87 22.41 1.14
C GLU A 64 18.27 22.42 1.75
N VAL A 65 18.36 22.28 3.07
CA VAL A 65 19.64 22.33 3.77
C VAL A 65 20.49 21.07 3.50
N LEU A 66 19.87 19.90 3.34
CA LEU A 66 20.54 18.67 2.92
C LEU A 66 21.05 18.77 1.47
N LEU A 67 20.22 19.28 0.55
CA LEU A 67 20.60 19.48 -0.85
C LEU A 67 21.74 20.50 -0.99
N ALA A 68 21.72 21.57 -0.19
CA ALA A 68 22.81 22.52 -0.09
C ALA A 68 24.09 21.85 0.44
N GLY A 69 23.97 21.03 1.49
CA GLY A 69 25.07 20.23 2.05
C GLY A 69 25.66 19.19 1.08
N LEU A 70 24.91 18.78 0.06
CA LEU A 70 25.35 17.88 -1.00
C LEU A 70 25.74 18.60 -2.30
N ARG A 71 25.67 19.94 -2.34
CA ARG A 71 25.85 20.78 -3.55
C ARG A 71 25.04 20.29 -4.74
N GLY A 72 23.80 19.83 -4.51
CA GLY A 72 22.94 19.29 -5.56
C GLY A 72 23.51 18.06 -6.28
N GLY A 73 24.54 17.40 -5.73
CA GLY A 73 25.14 16.19 -6.30
C GLY A 73 26.15 16.42 -7.43
N VAL A 74 26.68 17.64 -7.56
CA VAL A 74 27.57 18.06 -8.66
C VAL A 74 29.05 18.11 -8.25
N VAL A 75 29.50 17.26 -7.34
CA VAL A 75 30.92 17.20 -6.92
C VAL A 75 31.61 15.97 -7.48
N GLU A 76 32.91 16.10 -7.76
CA GLU A 76 33.76 15.00 -8.26
C GLU A 76 34.44 14.27 -7.10
N ARG A 77 34.70 14.97 -5.99
CA ARG A 77 35.36 14.42 -4.81
C ARG A 77 34.60 14.77 -3.54
N ILE A 78 34.65 13.87 -2.55
CA ILE A 78 33.89 14.04 -1.32
C ILE A 78 34.41 15.22 -0.47
N GLN A 79 35.67 15.59 -0.67
CA GLN A 79 36.32 16.75 -0.03
C GLN A 79 35.77 18.09 -0.55
N GLU A 80 35.07 18.10 -1.70
CA GLU A 80 34.44 19.30 -2.26
C GLU A 80 33.08 19.60 -1.61
N LEU A 81 32.55 18.67 -0.81
CA LEU A 81 31.35 18.90 -0.02
C LEU A 81 31.62 19.87 1.13
N PRO A 82 30.63 20.69 1.55
CA PRO A 82 30.77 21.59 2.68
C PRO A 82 30.81 20.79 3.99
N ALA A 83 32.00 20.35 4.39
CA ALA A 83 32.20 19.41 5.50
C ALA A 83 31.63 19.91 6.83
N GLU A 84 31.80 21.19 7.15
CA GLU A 84 31.25 21.78 8.37
C GLU A 84 29.72 21.84 8.35
N GLN A 85 29.11 22.12 7.21
CA GLN A 85 27.64 22.12 7.09
C GLN A 85 27.09 20.70 7.26
N LEU A 86 27.71 19.69 6.62
CA LEU A 86 27.31 18.29 6.78
C LEU A 86 27.51 17.81 8.22
N LYS A 87 28.57 18.25 8.90
CA LYS A 87 28.81 17.96 10.31
C LYS A 87 27.79 18.64 11.22
N GLN A 88 27.42 19.88 10.95
CA GLN A 88 26.35 20.58 11.65
C GLN A 88 25.00 19.89 11.45
N LEU A 89 24.73 19.28 10.29
CA LEU A 89 23.48 18.58 10.04
C LEU A 89 23.45 17.19 10.69
N THR A 90 24.46 16.39 10.39
CA THR A 90 24.45 14.95 10.70
C THR A 90 25.18 14.59 11.99
N GLY A 91 26.01 15.49 12.53
CA GLY A 91 26.95 15.20 13.61
C GLY A 91 28.16 14.37 13.16
N LEU A 92 28.34 14.15 11.85
CA LEU A 92 29.35 13.25 11.28
C LEU A 92 30.27 13.99 10.29
N PRO A 93 31.54 13.56 10.14
CA PRO A 93 32.41 14.01 9.05
C PRO A 93 31.80 13.70 7.67
N ALA A 94 32.10 14.50 6.65
CA ALA A 94 31.50 14.43 5.31
C ALA A 94 31.35 13.00 4.75
N THR A 95 32.41 12.19 4.79
CA THR A 95 32.36 10.80 4.31
C THR A 95 31.37 9.93 5.08
N LYS A 96 31.37 10.03 6.41
CA LYS A 96 30.43 9.29 7.26
C LYS A 96 29.01 9.84 7.14
N ALA A 97 28.86 11.15 6.95
CA ALA A 97 27.59 11.80 6.70
C ALA A 97 26.94 11.26 5.42
N VAL A 98 27.66 11.26 4.29
CA VAL A 98 27.15 10.71 3.02
C VAL A 98 26.84 9.22 3.15
N ARG A 99 27.71 8.42 3.79
CA ARG A 99 27.41 7.00 4.04
C ARG A 99 26.15 6.79 4.88
N SER A 100 25.99 7.55 5.95
CA SER A 100 24.84 7.44 6.85
C SER A 100 23.55 7.86 6.14
N LEU A 101 23.62 8.90 5.30
CA LEU A 101 22.54 9.28 4.41
C LEU A 101 22.23 8.16 3.41
N CYS A 102 23.23 7.53 2.81
CA CYS A 102 23.02 6.39 1.92
C CYS A 102 22.25 5.26 2.61
N VAL A 103 22.62 4.89 3.83
CA VAL A 103 21.92 3.85 4.61
C VAL A 103 20.49 4.29 4.92
N LEU A 104 20.29 5.53 5.38
CA LEU A 104 18.97 6.09 5.68
C LEU A 104 18.03 6.08 4.48
N PHE A 105 18.57 6.28 3.27
CA PHE A 105 17.83 6.28 2.02
C PHE A 105 17.89 4.94 1.25
N GLY A 106 18.39 3.85 1.87
CA GLY A 106 18.38 2.51 1.27
C GLY A 106 19.25 2.35 0.02
N LEU A 107 20.28 3.19 -0.15
CA LEU A 107 21.16 3.18 -1.33
C LEU A 107 22.19 2.02 -1.40
N PRO A 108 22.71 1.45 -0.28
CA PRO A 108 23.69 0.35 -0.27
C PRO A 108 23.19 -1.00 -0.77
N GLU A 109 21.89 -1.14 -1.04
CA GLU A 109 21.35 -2.28 -1.78
C GLU A 109 21.81 -2.19 -3.25
N GLY A 110 23.07 -2.55 -3.47
CA GLY A 110 23.69 -2.65 -4.78
C GLY A 110 23.20 -3.89 -5.51
N ALA A 111 22.83 -3.69 -6.77
CA ALA A 111 22.63 -4.68 -7.84
C ALA A 111 21.38 -5.58 -7.81
N GLU A 112 20.84 -6.02 -6.67
CA GLU A 112 19.65 -6.89 -6.67
C GLU A 112 18.31 -6.15 -6.47
N ALA A 113 18.29 -5.06 -5.69
CA ALA A 113 17.08 -4.23 -5.55
C ALA A 113 16.81 -3.34 -6.77
N ALA A 114 17.83 -3.13 -7.61
CA ALA A 114 17.72 -2.47 -8.91
C ALA A 114 17.31 -3.42 -10.05
N ALA A 115 17.15 -4.72 -9.77
CA ALA A 115 16.55 -5.64 -10.73
C ALA A 115 15.05 -5.33 -10.86
N SER A 116 14.76 -4.50 -11.86
CA SER A 116 13.45 -4.17 -12.44
C SER A 116 12.52 -3.30 -11.57
N VAL A 117 12.83 -1.99 -11.53
CA VAL A 117 11.77 -0.97 -11.41
C VAL A 117 11.24 -0.69 -12.82
N ALA A 118 10.40 -1.61 -13.30
CA ALA A 118 9.35 -1.53 -14.32
C ALA A 118 9.56 -0.63 -15.56
N THR A 119 9.71 -1.29 -16.72
CA THR A 119 9.42 -0.77 -18.07
C THR A 119 7.92 -0.58 -18.35
N LEU A 120 7.02 -1.20 -17.57
CA LEU A 120 5.58 -1.09 -17.76
C LEU A 120 5.06 0.31 -17.39
N THR A 121 4.65 1.05 -18.41
CA THR A 121 3.93 2.32 -18.29
C THR A 121 2.47 2.10 -17.90
N PRO A 122 1.80 3.06 -17.23
CA PRO A 122 0.38 2.97 -16.94
C PRO A 122 -0.49 2.69 -18.18
N THR A 123 -0.12 3.23 -19.34
CA THR A 123 -0.81 2.96 -20.61
C THR A 123 -0.73 1.49 -21.01
N GLN A 124 0.45 0.86 -20.87
CA GLN A 124 0.62 -0.56 -21.18
C GLN A 124 -0.17 -1.45 -20.22
N VAL A 125 -0.21 -1.09 -18.93
CA VAL A 125 -1.00 -1.83 -17.94
C VAL A 125 -2.49 -1.70 -18.21
N GLU A 126 -2.99 -0.49 -18.51
CA GLU A 126 -4.38 -0.29 -18.91
C GLU A 126 -4.73 -1.12 -20.15
N GLN A 127 -3.92 -1.03 -21.21
CA GLN A 127 -4.15 -1.79 -22.43
C GLN A 127 -4.18 -3.30 -22.15
N PHE A 128 -3.24 -3.79 -21.34
CA PHE A 128 -3.23 -5.19 -20.93
C PHE A 128 -4.53 -5.61 -20.23
N VAL A 129 -5.02 -4.83 -19.26
CA VAL A 129 -6.25 -5.16 -18.52
C VAL A 129 -7.47 -5.14 -19.44
N ARG A 130 -7.52 -4.24 -20.43
CA ARG A 130 -8.60 -4.19 -21.42
C ARG A 130 -8.61 -5.42 -22.33
N ASP A 131 -7.42 -5.94 -22.67
CA ASP A 131 -7.26 -7.07 -23.59
C ASP A 131 -7.37 -8.43 -22.90
N GLN A 132 -7.04 -8.51 -21.61
CA GLN A 132 -6.93 -9.76 -20.87
C GLN A 132 -8.05 -9.94 -19.86
N ARG A 133 -8.66 -11.14 -19.88
CA ARG A 133 -9.69 -11.49 -18.88
C ARG A 133 -9.09 -11.58 -17.48
N ASN A 134 -7.92 -12.16 -17.32
CA ASN A 134 -7.30 -12.37 -16.02
C ASN A 134 -6.20 -11.34 -15.75
N PRO A 135 -6.43 -10.36 -14.85
CA PRO A 135 -5.48 -9.29 -14.60
C PRO A 135 -4.17 -9.79 -13.95
N PHE A 136 -4.18 -10.95 -13.29
CA PHE A 136 -2.98 -11.53 -12.68
C PHE A 136 -1.99 -12.08 -13.72
N ASP A 137 -2.42 -12.31 -14.97
CA ASP A 137 -1.53 -12.69 -16.06
C ASP A 137 -0.52 -11.58 -16.41
N LEU A 138 -0.68 -10.36 -15.88
CA LEU A 138 0.34 -9.31 -15.97
C LEU A 138 1.69 -9.76 -15.38
N LEU A 139 1.69 -10.69 -14.42
CA LEU A 139 2.92 -11.29 -13.89
C LEU A 139 3.69 -12.07 -14.96
N LEU A 140 3.01 -12.64 -15.95
CA LEU A 140 3.62 -13.41 -17.04
C LEU A 140 4.24 -12.49 -18.09
N THR A 141 3.76 -11.25 -18.25
CA THR A 141 4.28 -10.30 -19.23
C THR A 141 5.27 -9.27 -18.64
N SER A 142 5.19 -9.00 -17.33
CA SER A 142 6.13 -8.12 -16.64
C SER A 142 7.54 -8.71 -16.58
N GLU A 143 8.55 -7.85 -16.69
CA GLU A 143 9.97 -8.19 -16.47
C GLU A 143 10.22 -8.60 -15.01
N ALA A 144 9.52 -8.00 -14.05
CA ALA A 144 9.52 -8.40 -12.65
C ALA A 144 8.15 -8.88 -12.21
N ALA A 145 7.98 -10.20 -12.13
CA ALA A 145 6.81 -10.78 -11.49
C ALA A 145 6.88 -10.51 -9.98
N SER A 146 6.06 -9.58 -9.49
CA SER A 146 6.00 -9.23 -8.07
C SER A 146 4.58 -8.93 -7.64
N LEU A 147 4.15 -9.57 -6.55
CA LEU A 147 2.82 -9.43 -5.98
C LEU A 147 2.92 -9.18 -4.46
N LEU A 148 2.14 -8.21 -3.98
CA LEU A 148 1.89 -7.97 -2.56
C LEU A 148 0.41 -8.25 -2.25
N ASP A 149 0.15 -9.18 -1.33
CA ASP A 149 -1.18 -9.52 -0.82
C ASP A 149 -1.41 -8.87 0.56
N LEU A 150 -2.39 -7.97 0.64
CA LEU A 150 -2.75 -7.19 1.82
C LEU A 150 -3.94 -7.84 2.54
N GLY A 151 -3.75 -8.17 3.83
CA GLY A 151 -4.76 -8.93 4.57
C GLY A 151 -4.84 -10.37 4.07
N ALA A 152 -3.69 -11.03 3.94
CA ALA A 152 -3.54 -12.30 3.26
C ALA A 152 -4.28 -13.48 3.95
N GLY A 153 -4.74 -13.30 5.19
CA GLY A 153 -5.57 -14.25 5.92
C GLY A 153 -4.92 -15.64 6.01
N ASP A 154 -5.66 -16.66 5.58
CA ASP A 154 -5.23 -18.06 5.62
C ASP A 154 -4.23 -18.45 4.51
N LEU A 155 -3.73 -17.48 3.75
CA LEU A 155 -2.80 -17.64 2.62
C LEU A 155 -3.34 -18.46 1.46
N SER A 156 -4.63 -18.80 1.43
CA SER A 156 -5.24 -19.59 0.34
C SER A 156 -5.00 -18.97 -1.04
N PHE A 157 -5.19 -17.65 -1.16
CA PHE A 157 -4.89 -16.90 -2.38
C PHE A 157 -3.40 -17.04 -2.78
N ALA A 158 -2.48 -16.85 -1.82
CA ALA A 158 -1.04 -16.98 -2.06
C ALA A 158 -0.66 -18.40 -2.52
N GLY A 159 -1.30 -19.44 -1.98
CA GLY A 159 -1.13 -20.82 -2.42
C GLY A 159 -1.51 -20.99 -3.90
N GLU A 160 -2.68 -20.51 -4.29
CA GLU A 160 -3.15 -20.60 -5.68
C GLU A 160 -2.31 -19.77 -6.65
N MET A 161 -1.84 -18.60 -6.22
CA MET A 161 -0.87 -17.81 -6.99
C MET A 161 0.38 -18.63 -7.31
N VAL A 162 0.94 -19.34 -6.32
CA VAL A 162 2.11 -20.18 -6.52
C VAL A 162 1.79 -21.34 -7.46
N GLU A 163 0.73 -22.10 -7.19
CA GLU A 163 0.34 -23.25 -8.02
C GLU A 163 0.09 -22.87 -9.48
N GLN A 164 -0.58 -21.75 -9.72
CA GLN A 164 -0.99 -21.34 -11.05
C GLN A 164 0.15 -20.69 -11.86
N TYR A 165 0.98 -19.86 -11.22
CA TYR A 165 1.95 -19.02 -11.93
C TYR A 165 3.38 -19.52 -11.87
N MET A 166 3.81 -20.18 -10.79
CA MET A 166 5.21 -20.62 -10.66
C MET A 166 5.67 -21.51 -11.82
N PRO A 167 4.92 -22.54 -12.27
CA PRO A 167 5.36 -23.38 -13.38
C PRO A 167 5.60 -22.58 -14.67
N ARG A 168 4.75 -21.58 -14.95
CA ARG A 168 4.84 -20.74 -16.15
C ARG A 168 5.97 -19.73 -16.06
N LEU A 169 6.21 -19.17 -14.88
CA LEU A 169 7.29 -18.22 -14.61
C LEU A 169 8.66 -18.91 -14.63
N SER A 170 8.79 -20.10 -14.03
CA SER A 170 10.01 -20.91 -14.09
C SER A 170 10.36 -21.35 -15.52
N GLN A 171 9.37 -21.68 -16.36
CA GLN A 171 9.60 -21.94 -17.79
C GLN A 171 10.19 -20.73 -18.53
N GLN A 172 9.89 -19.51 -18.06
CA GLN A 172 10.44 -18.26 -18.58
C GLN A 172 11.71 -17.81 -17.83
N GLN A 173 12.24 -18.63 -16.91
CA GLN A 173 13.37 -18.29 -16.04
C GLN A 173 13.18 -16.99 -15.28
N LYS A 174 11.93 -16.68 -14.91
CA LYS A 174 11.56 -15.44 -14.23
C LYS A 174 11.17 -15.74 -12.79
N PRO A 175 11.85 -15.16 -11.79
CA PRO A 175 11.48 -15.36 -10.40
C PRO A 175 10.18 -14.61 -10.07
N LEU A 176 9.38 -15.19 -9.18
CA LEU A 176 8.21 -14.57 -8.56
C LEU A 176 8.59 -14.01 -7.18
N VAL A 177 8.34 -12.72 -6.97
CA VAL A 177 8.29 -12.16 -5.62
C VAL A 177 6.86 -12.18 -5.11
N LEU A 178 6.61 -12.93 -4.05
CA LEU A 178 5.30 -13.05 -3.42
C LEU A 178 5.39 -12.65 -1.95
N HIS A 179 4.84 -11.49 -1.65
CA HIS A 179 4.87 -10.89 -0.33
C HIS A 179 3.45 -10.83 0.24
N CYS A 180 3.29 -11.18 1.51
CA CYS A 180 2.00 -11.26 2.18
C CYS A 180 2.07 -10.54 3.53
N THR A 181 1.05 -9.76 3.88
CA THR A 181 0.95 -9.05 5.17
C THR A 181 -0.42 -9.29 5.78
N ASP A 182 -0.45 -9.47 7.10
CA ASP A 182 -1.68 -9.57 7.87
C ASP A 182 -1.53 -8.95 9.27
N ARG A 183 -2.61 -8.36 9.80
CA ARG A 183 -2.67 -7.78 11.15
C ARG A 183 -2.92 -8.85 12.22
N VAL A 184 -3.31 -10.06 11.84
CA VAL A 184 -3.45 -11.17 12.77
C VAL A 184 -2.05 -11.64 13.19
N GLN A 185 -1.82 -11.69 14.50
CA GLN A 185 -0.60 -12.23 15.07
C GLN A 185 -0.59 -13.76 14.92
N PRO A 186 0.45 -14.37 14.30
CA PRO A 186 0.58 -15.81 14.23
C PRO A 186 0.60 -16.42 15.63
N GLY A 187 -0.29 -17.39 15.88
CA GLY A 187 -0.41 -18.07 17.17
C GLY A 187 -1.26 -17.36 18.22
N SER A 188 -1.86 -16.19 17.91
CA SER A 188 -2.85 -15.56 18.79
C SER A 188 -4.07 -16.48 18.98
N VAL A 189 -4.76 -16.37 20.10
CA VAL A 189 -6.07 -17.03 20.29
C VAL A 189 -7.21 -16.26 19.59
N LEU A 190 -6.93 -15.01 19.17
CA LEU A 190 -7.88 -14.13 18.50
C LEU A 190 -7.82 -14.31 16.98
N GLY A 191 -9.01 -14.33 16.36
CA GLY A 191 -9.10 -14.34 14.90
C GLY A 191 -8.59 -15.63 14.24
N THR A 192 -8.69 -16.78 14.91
CA THR A 192 -8.25 -18.11 14.40
C THR A 192 -8.74 -18.44 12.99
N ALA A 193 -9.97 -18.04 12.65
CA ALA A 193 -10.53 -18.23 11.30
C ALA A 193 -9.80 -17.43 10.20
N TYR A 194 -9.02 -16.42 10.57
CA TYR A 194 -8.30 -15.50 9.68
C TYR A 194 -6.78 -15.66 9.77
N GLN A 195 -6.29 -16.63 10.53
CA GLN A 195 -4.85 -16.88 10.66
C GLN A 195 -4.30 -17.57 9.43
N ALA A 196 -3.05 -17.24 9.12
CA ALA A 196 -2.23 -18.00 8.17
C ALA A 196 -2.26 -19.49 8.53
N ASP A 197 -2.74 -20.30 7.60
CA ASP A 197 -2.77 -21.75 7.78
C ASP A 197 -1.32 -22.26 7.92
N PRO A 198 -0.97 -22.94 9.03
CA PRO A 198 0.42 -23.36 9.27
C PRO A 198 0.97 -24.29 8.20
N ILE A 199 0.13 -25.17 7.64
CA ILE A 199 0.53 -26.13 6.61
C ILE A 199 0.86 -25.36 5.32
N ARG A 200 -0.01 -24.43 4.92
CA ARG A 200 0.19 -23.60 3.73
C ARG A 200 1.37 -22.64 3.87
N LEU A 201 1.54 -22.02 5.04
CA LEU A 201 2.69 -21.17 5.33
C LEU A 201 4.00 -21.97 5.22
N GLN A 202 4.03 -23.19 5.77
CA GLN A 202 5.19 -24.06 5.66
C GLN A 202 5.44 -24.49 4.21
N TYR A 203 4.40 -24.85 3.46
CA TYR A 203 4.50 -25.16 2.04
C TYR A 203 5.12 -24.00 1.24
N LEU A 204 4.61 -22.77 1.41
CA LEU A 204 5.11 -21.59 0.72
C LEU A 204 6.57 -21.27 1.10
N ARG A 205 6.95 -21.48 2.36
CA ARG A 205 8.34 -21.32 2.83
C ARG A 205 9.27 -22.39 2.26
N THR A 206 8.82 -23.64 2.17
CA THR A 206 9.61 -24.74 1.59
C THR A 206 9.73 -24.60 0.07
N ALA A 207 8.70 -24.07 -0.61
CA ALA A 207 8.75 -23.75 -2.03
C ALA A 207 9.65 -22.53 -2.33
N ALA A 208 9.98 -21.72 -1.32
CA ALA A 208 10.88 -20.59 -1.49
C ALA A 208 12.26 -21.07 -1.97
N SER A 209 12.66 -20.56 -3.13
CA SER A 209 13.84 -20.98 -3.88
C SER A 209 14.38 -19.80 -4.68
N SER A 210 15.34 -20.01 -5.60
CA SER A 210 15.74 -18.96 -6.56
C SER A 210 14.55 -18.41 -7.36
N ASP A 211 13.55 -19.26 -7.60
CA ASP A 211 12.41 -18.95 -8.47
C ASP A 211 11.24 -18.34 -7.69
N LEU A 212 11.16 -18.55 -6.37
CA LEU A 212 10.11 -17.97 -5.51
C LEU A 212 10.73 -17.24 -4.32
N GLN A 213 10.63 -15.92 -4.31
CA GLN A 213 10.97 -15.05 -3.19
C GLN A 213 9.71 -14.80 -2.35
N PHE A 214 9.43 -15.72 -1.43
CA PHE A 214 8.28 -15.64 -0.54
C PHE A 214 8.60 -14.97 0.80
N GLN A 215 7.74 -14.05 1.25
CA GLN A 215 7.75 -13.49 2.61
C GLN A 215 6.33 -13.32 3.15
N TYR A 216 6.14 -13.64 4.42
CA TYR A 216 4.89 -13.40 5.16
C TYR A 216 5.18 -12.64 6.45
N TRP A 217 4.51 -11.50 6.63
CA TRP A 217 4.56 -10.68 7.84
C TRP A 217 3.20 -10.70 8.52
N GLY A 218 3.07 -11.54 9.56
CA GLY A 218 1.94 -11.47 10.49
C GLY A 218 2.16 -10.41 11.57
N ASN A 219 1.09 -9.94 12.20
CA ASN A 219 1.09 -8.77 13.08
C ASN A 219 1.69 -7.51 12.42
N GLN A 220 1.47 -7.35 11.11
CA GLN A 220 1.95 -6.22 10.33
C GLN A 220 0.77 -5.47 9.74
N ASP A 221 0.60 -4.22 10.17
CA ASP A 221 -0.36 -3.31 9.56
C ASP A 221 0.10 -2.95 8.14
N MET A 222 -0.81 -3.07 7.17
CA MET A 222 -0.57 -2.74 5.77
C MET A 222 -0.25 -1.25 5.55
N PHE A 223 -0.64 -0.38 6.47
CA PHE A 223 -0.31 1.05 6.41
C PHE A 223 1.07 1.36 6.99
N GLU A 224 1.71 0.41 7.69
CA GLU A 224 3.05 0.54 8.27
C GLU A 224 4.15 -0.15 7.45
N LEU A 225 3.88 -0.52 6.20
CA LEU A 225 4.81 -1.24 5.32
C LEU A 225 6.16 -0.56 5.08
N VAL A 226 6.29 0.74 5.35
CA VAL A 226 7.57 1.46 5.29
C VAL A 226 8.56 0.95 6.35
N ARG A 227 8.06 0.44 7.48
CA ARG A 227 8.86 -0.10 8.58
C ARG A 227 9.28 -1.56 8.33
N THR A 228 8.68 -2.22 7.35
CA THR A 228 8.90 -3.64 7.08
C THR A 228 10.10 -3.83 6.16
N LYS A 229 11.13 -4.52 6.65
CA LYS A 229 12.33 -4.85 5.86
C LYS A 229 11.96 -5.71 4.63
N LYS A 230 12.67 -5.50 3.51
CA LYS A 230 12.51 -6.23 2.23
C LYS A 230 11.21 -5.99 1.47
N VAL A 231 10.32 -5.11 1.95
CA VAL A 231 9.15 -4.69 1.16
C VAL A 231 9.63 -3.85 -0.03
N ARG A 232 9.20 -4.21 -1.23
CA ARG A 232 9.51 -3.45 -2.43
C ARG A 232 8.85 -2.06 -2.40
N PRO A 233 9.49 -1.01 -2.94
CA PRO A 233 8.88 0.31 -3.06
C PRO A 233 7.61 0.26 -3.93
N CYS A 234 7.61 -0.56 -4.98
CA CYS A 234 6.49 -0.78 -5.89
C CYS A 234 6.48 -2.24 -6.38
N TYR A 235 5.29 -2.79 -6.56
CA TYR A 235 5.03 -4.14 -7.05
C TYR A 235 4.30 -4.08 -8.40
N THR A 236 4.45 -5.13 -9.22
CA THR A 236 3.65 -5.28 -10.44
C THR A 236 2.17 -5.36 -10.09
N ILE A 237 1.81 -6.14 -9.07
CA ILE A 237 0.45 -6.23 -8.55
C ILE A 237 0.44 -5.99 -7.04
N VAL A 238 -0.50 -5.18 -6.55
CA VAL A 238 -0.89 -5.19 -5.14
C VAL A 238 -2.35 -5.58 -5.08
N THR A 239 -2.69 -6.52 -4.20
CA THR A 239 -4.05 -7.00 -4.04
C THR A 239 -4.50 -6.93 -2.58
N CYS A 240 -5.80 -6.74 -2.36
CA CYS A 240 -6.44 -6.98 -1.06
C CYS A 240 -7.69 -7.83 -1.31
N GLN A 241 -7.71 -9.03 -0.72
CA GLN A 241 -8.79 -9.98 -0.89
C GLN A 241 -9.80 -9.81 0.26
N ALA A 242 -11.06 -9.52 -0.07
CA ALA A 242 -12.12 -9.23 0.90
C ALA A 242 -11.72 -8.16 1.94
N PRO A 243 -11.51 -6.89 1.52
CA PRO A 243 -11.23 -5.80 2.46
C PRO A 243 -12.23 -5.76 3.61
N ALA A 244 -11.73 -5.72 4.85
CA ALA A 244 -12.55 -5.94 6.02
C ALA A 244 -13.58 -4.82 6.30
N THR A 245 -14.82 -5.23 6.56
CA THR A 245 -15.84 -4.43 7.25
C THR A 245 -15.72 -4.66 8.76
N PRO A 246 -15.64 -3.60 9.60
CA PRO A 246 -15.89 -2.19 9.27
C PRO A 246 -14.67 -1.35 8.85
N THR A 247 -13.44 -1.85 8.93
CA THR A 247 -12.18 -1.10 8.69
C THR A 247 -12.22 -0.18 7.47
N PHE A 248 -12.77 -0.65 6.35
CA PHE A 248 -12.81 0.09 5.07
C PHE A 248 -14.22 0.53 4.63
N ALA A 249 -15.25 0.24 5.42
CA ALA A 249 -16.64 0.54 5.09
C ALA A 249 -17.08 1.96 5.53
N TYR A 250 -16.23 2.69 6.25
CA TYR A 250 -16.56 4.02 6.75
C TYR A 250 -15.40 4.98 6.46
N GLU A 251 -15.62 5.98 5.61
CA GLU A 251 -14.62 6.97 5.25
C GLU A 251 -14.57 8.13 6.27
N PRO A 252 -13.54 8.24 7.12
CA PRO A 252 -13.56 9.24 8.19
C PRO A 252 -13.28 10.67 7.70
N THR A 253 -12.89 10.87 6.44
CA THR A 253 -12.89 12.21 5.82
C THR A 253 -14.28 12.69 5.37
N ARG A 254 -15.28 11.80 5.39
CA ARG A 254 -16.68 12.06 4.99
C ARG A 254 -17.66 11.91 6.15
N LEU A 255 -17.42 10.92 7.01
CA LEU A 255 -18.29 10.54 8.11
C LEU A 255 -17.71 10.98 9.45
N SER A 256 -18.55 11.60 10.28
CA SER A 256 -18.17 11.98 11.63
C SER A 256 -17.93 10.75 12.50
N ARG A 257 -16.99 10.87 13.44
CA ARG A 257 -16.70 9.79 14.40
C ARG A 257 -17.95 9.35 15.18
N ALA A 258 -18.82 10.30 15.55
CA ALA A 258 -20.05 10.02 16.27
C ALA A 258 -20.98 9.10 15.46
N LEU A 259 -21.19 9.43 14.17
CA LEU A 259 -22.01 8.63 13.27
C LEU A 259 -21.44 7.22 13.05
N ILE A 260 -20.12 7.11 12.87
CA ILE A 260 -19.44 5.82 12.72
C ILE A 260 -19.61 4.97 13.99
N GLU A 261 -19.38 5.54 15.18
CA GLU A 261 -19.54 4.83 16.44
C GLU A 261 -20.98 4.39 16.68
N GLU A 262 -21.95 5.24 16.37
CA GLU A 262 -23.38 4.90 16.46
C GLU A 262 -23.72 3.74 15.53
N ARG A 263 -23.30 3.80 14.27
CA ARG A 263 -23.54 2.73 13.30
C ARG A 263 -22.88 1.41 13.72
N LEU A 264 -21.66 1.45 14.27
CA LEU A 264 -21.00 0.25 14.80
C LEU A 264 -21.81 -0.37 15.95
N ARG A 265 -22.32 0.45 16.88
CA ARG A 265 -23.17 -0.03 17.98
C ARG A 265 -24.48 -0.63 17.47
N GLN A 266 -25.10 0.00 16.48
CA GLN A 266 -26.36 -0.49 15.88
C GLN A 266 -26.16 -1.79 15.09
N SER A 267 -25.12 -1.87 14.26
CA SER A 267 -24.92 -2.99 13.31
C SER A 267 -24.16 -4.18 13.90
N LYS A 268 -23.22 -3.93 14.83
CA LYS A 268 -22.37 -4.98 15.41
C LYS A 268 -22.69 -5.24 16.88
N GLY A 269 -23.40 -4.34 17.56
CA GLY A 269 -23.73 -4.44 18.99
C GLY A 269 -22.82 -3.59 19.87
N LEU A 270 -23.06 -3.61 21.18
CA LEU A 270 -22.22 -2.87 22.15
C LEU A 270 -20.83 -3.50 22.19
N PHE A 271 -19.79 -2.66 22.17
CA PHE A 271 -18.42 -3.16 22.16
C PHE A 271 -17.51 -2.39 23.13
N ARG A 272 -16.49 -3.07 23.64
CA ARG A 272 -15.47 -2.50 24.51
C ARG A 272 -14.15 -3.26 24.37
N LYS A 273 -13.05 -2.60 24.75
CA LYS A 273 -11.75 -3.26 24.85
C LYS A 273 -11.66 -4.05 26.16
N VAL A 274 -11.18 -5.28 26.08
CA VAL A 274 -10.95 -6.18 27.21
C VAL A 274 -9.56 -6.82 27.10
N ARG A 275 -9.16 -7.61 28.10
CA ARG A 275 -7.99 -8.49 27.99
C ARG A 275 -8.41 -9.95 28.09
N VAL A 276 -7.92 -10.77 27.17
CA VAL A 276 -8.14 -12.22 27.12
C VAL A 276 -6.76 -12.88 27.04
N GLU A 277 -6.44 -13.75 28.00
CA GLU A 277 -5.15 -14.45 28.08
C GLU A 277 -3.91 -13.54 27.99
N GLY A 278 -4.04 -12.29 28.43
CA GLY A 278 -2.96 -11.29 28.41
C GLY A 278 -2.91 -10.43 27.14
N GLU A 279 -3.66 -10.77 26.10
CA GLU A 279 -3.78 -10.00 24.85
C GLU A 279 -4.93 -8.96 24.94
N GLU A 280 -4.76 -7.79 24.33
CA GLU A 280 -5.87 -6.84 24.15
C GLU A 280 -6.86 -7.41 23.12
N ALA A 281 -8.15 -7.37 23.43
CA ALA A 281 -9.20 -7.87 22.56
C ALA A 281 -10.37 -6.91 22.50
N LEU A 282 -11.14 -7.01 21.42
CA LEU A 282 -12.42 -6.33 21.26
C LEU A 282 -13.53 -7.30 21.64
N GLU A 283 -14.23 -7.02 22.74
CA GLU A 283 -15.46 -7.72 23.12
C GLU A 283 -16.65 -7.02 22.48
N VAL A 284 -17.47 -7.77 21.75
CA VAL A 284 -18.70 -7.31 21.10
C VAL A 284 -19.87 -8.13 21.62
N LEU A 285 -20.84 -7.48 22.23
CA LEU A 285 -22.09 -8.08 22.69
C LEU A 285 -23.10 -8.08 21.54
N HIS A 286 -23.34 -9.25 20.98
CA HIS A 286 -24.27 -9.46 19.87
C HIS A 286 -25.29 -10.54 20.24
N GLU A 287 -26.58 -10.22 20.17
CA GLU A 287 -27.69 -11.14 20.50
C GLU A 287 -27.53 -11.86 21.86
N GLY A 288 -27.02 -11.13 22.87
CA GLY A 288 -26.81 -11.66 24.22
C GLY A 288 -25.56 -12.52 24.40
N ARG A 289 -24.71 -12.68 23.36
CA ARG A 289 -23.43 -13.38 23.42
C ARG A 289 -22.25 -12.41 23.32
N ALA A 290 -21.24 -12.61 24.14
CA ALA A 290 -19.97 -11.89 24.03
C ALA A 290 -19.09 -12.60 22.99
N LEU A 291 -18.81 -11.93 21.89
CA LEU A 291 -17.87 -12.36 20.86
C LEU A 291 -16.56 -11.61 21.03
N ILE A 292 -15.44 -12.32 20.89
CA ILE A 292 -14.11 -11.75 21.03
C ILE A 292 -13.44 -11.66 19.66
N PHE A 293 -12.88 -10.49 19.36
CA PHE A 293 -12.16 -10.21 18.12
C PHE A 293 -10.79 -9.59 18.41
N PRO A 294 -9.87 -9.62 17.42
CA PRO A 294 -8.67 -8.80 17.49
C PRO A 294 -9.03 -7.31 17.74
N PRO A 295 -8.23 -6.59 18.53
CA PRO A 295 -8.56 -5.24 19.01
C PRO A 295 -8.71 -4.25 17.86
N TRP A 296 -8.01 -4.53 16.75
CA TRP A 296 -7.99 -3.72 15.57
C TRP A 296 -9.19 -3.90 14.64
N LYS A 297 -10.10 -4.85 14.92
CA LYS A 297 -11.23 -5.15 14.02
C LYS A 297 -12.10 -3.92 13.75
N PHE A 298 -12.21 -3.00 14.71
CA PHE A 298 -12.96 -1.74 14.58
C PHE A 298 -12.04 -0.52 14.42
N ASP A 299 -10.77 -0.71 14.07
CA ASP A 299 -9.89 0.40 13.68
C ASP A 299 -10.32 0.90 12.31
N ILE A 300 -11.08 1.99 12.28
CA ILE A 300 -11.62 2.57 11.06
C ILE A 300 -10.53 3.36 10.33
N GLN A 301 -10.20 2.93 9.11
CA GLN A 301 -9.20 3.57 8.24
C GLN A 301 -9.87 4.24 7.04
N GLY A 302 -10.94 3.64 6.52
CA GLY A 302 -11.68 4.12 5.36
C GLY A 302 -11.12 3.66 4.01
N PRO A 303 -11.98 3.65 2.97
CA PRO A 303 -11.61 3.24 1.60
C PRO A 303 -10.48 4.10 1.01
N LEU A 304 -10.40 5.38 1.36
CA LEU A 304 -9.40 6.29 0.81
C LEU A 304 -7.98 5.91 1.22
N ALA A 305 -7.79 5.40 2.44
CA ALA A 305 -6.50 4.91 2.90
C ALA A 305 -6.03 3.72 2.03
N LEU A 306 -6.92 2.75 1.78
CA LEU A 306 -6.65 1.58 0.96
C LEU A 306 -6.35 1.96 -0.49
N LEU A 307 -7.13 2.85 -1.10
CA LEU A 307 -6.90 3.36 -2.45
C LEU A 307 -5.54 4.06 -2.57
N ASN A 308 -5.18 4.90 -1.58
CA ASN A 308 -3.87 5.56 -1.55
C ASN A 308 -2.72 4.57 -1.45
N LEU A 309 -2.88 3.50 -0.66
CA LEU A 309 -1.87 2.45 -0.55
C LEU A 309 -1.67 1.72 -1.90
N LEU A 310 -2.76 1.33 -2.56
CA LEU A 310 -2.72 0.70 -3.88
C LEU A 310 -2.07 1.61 -4.93
N ALA A 311 -2.46 2.89 -4.98
CA ALA A 311 -1.92 3.84 -5.94
C ALA A 311 -0.39 4.03 -5.78
N ARG A 312 0.13 3.96 -4.55
CA ARG A 312 1.55 4.16 -4.25
C ARG A 312 2.40 2.93 -4.48
N ARG A 313 1.86 1.75 -4.19
CA ARG A 313 2.63 0.51 -4.11
C ARG A 313 2.45 -0.39 -5.33
N SER A 314 1.55 -0.08 -6.25
CA SER A 314 1.24 -0.96 -7.39
C SER A 314 1.45 -0.31 -8.75
N LYS A 315 1.70 -1.15 -9.76
CA LYS A 315 1.40 -0.85 -11.17
C LYS A 315 -0.02 -1.24 -11.53
N LEU A 316 -0.55 -2.27 -10.86
CA LEU A 316 -1.92 -2.73 -10.94
C LEU A 316 -2.44 -3.04 -9.53
N GLY A 317 -3.48 -2.33 -9.11
CA GLY A 317 -4.20 -2.59 -7.87
C GLY A 317 -5.39 -3.51 -8.12
N ILE A 318 -5.61 -4.50 -7.28
CA ILE A 318 -6.76 -5.40 -7.37
C ILE A 318 -7.44 -5.49 -6.00
N LEU A 319 -8.73 -5.22 -5.96
CA LEU A 319 -9.58 -5.50 -4.81
C LEU A 319 -10.55 -6.58 -5.25
N SER A 320 -10.63 -7.70 -4.53
CA SER A 320 -11.55 -8.79 -4.87
C SER A 320 -12.47 -9.10 -3.69
N ALA A 321 -13.60 -9.76 -3.97
CA ALA A 321 -14.58 -10.14 -2.97
C ALA A 321 -14.96 -8.98 -2.03
N VAL A 322 -15.07 -7.78 -2.61
CA VAL A 322 -15.42 -6.54 -1.90
C VAL A 322 -16.91 -6.56 -1.63
N ASP A 323 -17.31 -6.49 -0.35
CA ASP A 323 -18.71 -6.43 0.03
C ASP A 323 -19.37 -5.10 -0.44
N ASN A 324 -20.69 -5.03 -0.37
CA ASN A 324 -21.44 -3.86 -0.84
C ASN A 324 -21.12 -2.58 -0.04
N GLU A 325 -20.96 -2.66 1.28
CA GLU A 325 -20.71 -1.47 2.10
C GLU A 325 -19.36 -0.84 1.73
N VAL A 326 -18.31 -1.64 1.61
CA VAL A 326 -16.98 -1.18 1.19
C VAL A 326 -16.99 -0.73 -0.27
N PHE A 327 -17.70 -1.44 -1.15
CA PHE A 327 -17.73 -1.15 -2.59
C PHE A 327 -18.26 0.25 -2.89
N TRP A 328 -19.41 0.63 -2.34
CA TRP A 328 -20.00 1.95 -2.61
C TRP A 328 -19.17 3.08 -2.02
N GLU A 329 -18.54 2.85 -0.87
CA GLU A 329 -17.61 3.79 -0.26
C GLU A 329 -16.32 3.98 -1.08
N LEU A 330 -15.80 2.90 -1.70
CA LEU A 330 -14.70 2.99 -2.67
C LEU A 330 -15.11 3.81 -3.89
N LEU A 331 -16.30 3.57 -4.47
CA LEU A 331 -16.79 4.34 -5.62
C LEU A 331 -16.93 5.83 -5.31
N ALA A 332 -17.41 6.19 -4.12
CA ALA A 332 -17.52 7.58 -3.69
C ALA A 332 -16.15 8.31 -3.66
N GLN A 333 -15.04 7.60 -3.48
CA GLN A 333 -13.70 8.19 -3.54
C GLN A 333 -13.12 8.25 -4.97
N LEU A 334 -13.59 7.39 -5.87
CA LEU A 334 -13.08 7.25 -7.24
C LEU A 334 -13.78 8.18 -8.23
N LEU A 335 -15.06 8.50 -8.00
CA LEU A 335 -15.84 9.36 -8.87
C LEU A 335 -15.57 10.85 -8.58
N HIS A 336 -15.61 11.66 -9.64
CA HIS A 336 -15.28 13.08 -9.59
C HIS A 336 -16.35 13.92 -8.89
N ASP A 337 -17.62 13.71 -9.24
CA ASP A 337 -18.74 14.53 -8.75
C ASP A 337 -18.92 14.39 -7.24
N GLU A 338 -18.90 15.52 -6.52
CA GLU A 338 -19.06 15.57 -5.07
C GLU A 338 -20.43 15.08 -4.59
N ARG A 339 -21.45 15.03 -5.48
CA ARG A 339 -22.75 14.43 -5.13
C ARG A 339 -22.63 12.98 -4.67
N PHE A 340 -21.64 12.23 -5.19
CA PHE A 340 -21.41 10.83 -4.82
C PHE A 340 -20.79 10.68 -3.43
N ARG A 341 -20.38 11.79 -2.81
CA ARG A 341 -19.69 11.82 -1.53
C ARG A 341 -20.38 12.79 -0.56
N PRO A 342 -21.68 12.58 -0.25
CA PRO A 342 -22.40 13.46 0.66
C PRO A 342 -21.72 13.47 2.04
N ALA A 343 -21.67 14.62 2.70
CA ALA A 343 -21.07 14.73 4.03
C ALA A 343 -21.97 14.07 5.08
N ASP A 344 -21.36 13.30 5.98
CA ASP A 344 -21.99 12.72 7.17
C ASP A 344 -23.27 11.90 6.91
N GLN A 345 -23.33 11.19 5.78
CA GLN A 345 -24.50 10.39 5.38
C GLN A 345 -24.10 8.94 5.02
N LEU A 346 -24.44 7.96 5.84
CA LEU A 346 -24.14 6.55 5.55
C LEU A 346 -24.86 6.07 4.29
N PHE A 347 -24.19 5.27 3.45
CA PHE A 347 -24.85 4.62 2.32
C PHE A 347 -25.72 3.44 2.80
N ASN A 348 -26.90 3.32 2.22
CA ASN A 348 -27.84 2.23 2.48
C ASN A 348 -28.71 1.98 1.23
N SER A 349 -29.51 0.91 1.26
CA SER A 349 -30.39 0.54 0.14
C SER A 349 -31.40 1.61 -0.26
N GLU A 350 -31.74 2.53 0.64
CA GLU A 350 -32.74 3.57 0.42
C GLU A 350 -32.15 4.79 -0.30
N ASN A 351 -30.89 5.16 -0.02
CA ASN A 351 -30.27 6.36 -0.57
C ASN A 351 -29.30 6.11 -1.74
N LEU A 352 -28.85 4.88 -1.96
CA LEU A 352 -27.88 4.57 -3.03
C LEU A 352 -28.37 4.99 -4.42
N ALA A 353 -29.65 4.73 -4.73
CA ALA A 353 -30.22 5.08 -6.03
C ALA A 353 -30.30 6.60 -6.24
N GLU A 354 -30.60 7.36 -5.19
CA GLU A 354 -30.65 8.83 -5.24
C GLU A 354 -29.25 9.43 -5.43
N ILE A 355 -28.27 8.95 -4.66
CA ILE A 355 -26.90 9.47 -4.64
C ILE A 355 -26.16 9.13 -5.94
N PHE A 356 -26.25 7.87 -6.39
CA PHE A 356 -25.46 7.37 -7.52
C PHE A 356 -26.22 7.36 -8.85
N GLY A 357 -27.56 7.51 -8.84
CA GLY A 357 -28.38 7.60 -10.05
C GLY A 357 -28.10 6.49 -11.06
N ASP A 358 -27.79 6.88 -12.30
CA ASP A 358 -27.48 5.96 -13.40
C ASP A 358 -26.29 5.03 -13.12
N VAL A 359 -25.32 5.46 -12.31
CA VAL A 359 -24.19 4.62 -11.90
C VAL A 359 -24.71 3.44 -11.08
N HIS A 360 -25.61 3.70 -10.13
CA HIS A 360 -26.26 2.64 -9.36
C HIS A 360 -27.13 1.75 -10.24
N ALA A 361 -27.96 2.32 -11.13
CA ALA A 361 -28.82 1.53 -12.00
C ALA A 361 -28.02 0.56 -12.89
N LYS A 362 -26.94 1.04 -13.53
CA LYS A 362 -26.10 0.23 -14.43
C LYS A 362 -25.29 -0.83 -13.68
N LEU A 363 -24.73 -0.51 -12.51
CA LEU A 363 -23.99 -1.47 -11.70
C LEU A 363 -24.91 -2.53 -11.08
N SER A 364 -26.07 -2.14 -10.56
CA SER A 364 -27.05 -3.07 -10.00
C SER A 364 -27.63 -4.03 -11.05
N ALA A 365 -27.68 -3.63 -12.32
CA ALA A 365 -28.07 -4.48 -13.44
C ALA A 365 -26.92 -5.35 -14.00
N LEU A 366 -25.68 -5.18 -13.54
CA LEU A 366 -24.53 -5.94 -14.03
C LEU A 366 -24.65 -7.41 -13.61
N PRO A 367 -24.73 -8.37 -14.54
CA PRO A 367 -24.83 -9.78 -14.18
C PRO A 367 -23.54 -10.27 -13.51
N VAL A 368 -23.63 -11.32 -12.69
CA VAL A 368 -22.44 -11.99 -12.14
C VAL A 368 -21.53 -12.46 -13.29
N GLY A 369 -20.24 -12.19 -13.17
CA GLY A 369 -19.25 -12.38 -14.24
C GLY A 369 -19.13 -11.20 -15.21
N GLY A 370 -20.08 -10.26 -15.18
CA GLY A 370 -20.06 -9.04 -15.98
C GLY A 370 -19.00 -8.05 -15.51
N SER A 371 -18.49 -7.24 -16.44
CA SER A 371 -17.52 -6.18 -16.19
C SER A 371 -17.92 -4.87 -16.86
N ILE A 372 -17.47 -3.76 -16.28
CA ILE A 372 -17.65 -2.43 -16.85
C ILE A 372 -16.51 -1.49 -16.46
N ALA A 373 -16.02 -0.71 -17.43
CA ALA A 373 -15.09 0.37 -17.15
C ALA A 373 -15.86 1.53 -16.48
N LEU A 374 -15.41 1.96 -15.31
CA LEU A 374 -16.11 2.97 -14.50
C LEU A 374 -16.18 4.34 -15.22
N ALA A 375 -15.18 4.67 -16.03
CA ALA A 375 -15.18 5.86 -16.87
C ALA A 375 -16.30 5.88 -17.93
N GLY A 376 -16.91 4.74 -18.24
CA GLY A 376 -18.11 4.66 -19.08
C GLY A 376 -19.42 4.96 -18.33
N LEU A 377 -19.35 5.14 -17.00
CA LEU A 377 -20.49 5.40 -16.12
C LEU A 377 -20.49 6.83 -15.60
N ALA A 378 -19.33 7.34 -15.18
CA ALA A 378 -19.15 8.70 -14.68
C ALA A 378 -17.67 9.08 -14.72
N ASP A 379 -17.38 10.38 -14.63
CA ASP A 379 -16.01 10.88 -14.65
C ASP A 379 -15.22 10.42 -13.42
N LEU A 380 -14.01 9.94 -13.67
CA LEU A 380 -13.06 9.57 -12.61
C LEU A 380 -12.41 10.82 -12.03
N ARG A 381 -12.15 10.79 -10.72
CA ARG A 381 -11.52 11.90 -10.02
C ARG A 381 -10.08 12.09 -10.50
N GLU A 382 -9.72 13.35 -10.80
CA GLU A 382 -8.36 13.70 -11.27
C GLU A 382 -7.28 13.56 -10.19
N SER A 383 -7.67 13.57 -8.91
CA SER A 383 -6.81 13.31 -7.77
C SER A 383 -7.62 12.82 -6.59
N LEU A 384 -7.18 11.73 -5.95
CA LEU A 384 -7.69 11.28 -4.67
C LEU A 384 -7.50 12.36 -3.61
N PRO A 385 -8.45 12.52 -2.67
CA PRO A 385 -8.26 13.38 -1.51
C PRO A 385 -7.08 12.90 -0.63
N PRO A 386 -6.41 13.81 0.09
CA PRO A 386 -5.46 13.40 1.13
C PRO A 386 -6.21 12.67 2.25
N GLY A 387 -5.89 11.39 2.48
CA GLY A 387 -6.47 10.59 3.55
C GLY A 387 -5.87 10.92 4.94
N LEU A 388 -6.44 10.32 5.99
CA LEU A 388 -6.08 10.56 7.40
C LEU A 388 -4.76 9.90 7.86
N SER A 389 -4.19 8.97 7.08
CA SER A 389 -2.98 8.25 7.50
C SER A 389 -1.71 9.13 7.44
N GLU A 390 -1.04 9.20 8.59
CA GLU A 390 0.11 10.04 8.91
C GLU A 390 1.30 9.81 7.98
N SER A 391 1.74 10.89 7.31
CA SER A 391 3.15 11.25 7.07
C SER A 391 3.29 12.37 6.03
N GLY A 392 2.42 13.38 6.02
CA GLY A 392 2.69 14.65 5.32
C GLY A 392 3.04 14.56 3.82
N MET A 393 2.81 13.42 3.15
CA MET A 393 3.20 13.21 1.76
C MET A 393 2.15 13.81 0.83
N LYS A 394 2.42 15.03 0.37
CA LYS A 394 1.70 15.70 -0.72
C LYS A 394 2.01 15.00 -2.04
N GLY A 395 1.17 14.03 -2.42
CA GLY A 395 1.15 13.44 -3.76
C GLY A 395 -0.27 13.46 -4.29
N ARG A 396 -0.47 13.95 -5.53
CA ARG A 396 -1.74 13.79 -6.24
C ARG A 396 -1.71 12.41 -6.89
N TYR A 397 -2.51 11.50 -6.35
CA TYR A 397 -2.67 10.15 -6.90
C TYR A 397 -4.00 10.08 -7.62
N ARG A 398 -4.03 9.42 -8.78
CA ARG A 398 -5.28 9.12 -9.47
C ARG A 398 -5.22 7.74 -10.08
N PHE A 399 -6.38 7.18 -10.35
CA PHE A 399 -6.49 5.99 -11.17
C PHE A 399 -6.87 6.42 -12.58
N ARG A 400 -6.03 6.04 -13.54
CA ARG A 400 -6.28 6.28 -14.95
C ARG A 400 -7.43 5.41 -15.45
N TYR A 401 -7.45 4.16 -14.99
CA TYR A 401 -8.43 3.17 -15.37
C TYR A 401 -8.95 2.45 -14.14
N VAL A 402 -10.26 2.28 -14.10
CA VAL A 402 -10.97 1.52 -13.07
C VAL A 402 -11.97 0.62 -13.79
N GLU A 403 -11.85 -0.68 -13.59
CA GLU A 403 -12.83 -1.66 -14.04
C GLU A 403 -13.50 -2.29 -12.83
N VAL A 404 -14.82 -2.38 -12.89
CA VAL A 404 -15.65 -3.08 -11.90
C VAL A 404 -16.12 -4.39 -12.49
N ARG A 405 -16.03 -5.46 -11.72
CA ARG A 405 -16.63 -6.76 -12.05
C ARG A 405 -17.55 -7.22 -10.94
N ARG A 406 -18.64 -7.88 -11.32
CA ARG A 406 -19.58 -8.48 -10.37
C ARG A 406 -19.20 -9.94 -10.11
N GLY A 407 -18.97 -10.31 -8.86
CA GLY A 407 -18.66 -11.69 -8.44
C GLY A 407 -17.50 -11.79 -7.45
N ALA A 408 -17.48 -12.89 -6.72
CA ALA A 408 -16.42 -13.20 -5.73
C ALA A 408 -15.24 -13.97 -6.34
N VAL A 409 -15.54 -14.86 -7.28
CA VAL A 409 -14.58 -15.78 -7.91
C VAL A 409 -14.81 -15.73 -9.40
N PHE A 410 -13.72 -15.81 -10.17
CA PHE A 410 -13.74 -15.79 -11.62
C PHE A 410 -12.91 -16.97 -12.13
N GLU A 411 -13.35 -17.57 -13.24
CA GLU A 411 -12.68 -18.71 -13.83
C GLU A 411 -11.23 -18.35 -14.21
N GLY A 412 -10.29 -19.24 -13.84
CA GLY A 412 -8.86 -19.05 -14.11
C GLY A 412 -8.19 -17.97 -13.28
N MET A 413 -8.85 -17.39 -12.26
CA MET A 413 -8.24 -16.41 -11.35
C MET A 413 -8.06 -17.02 -9.96
N PRO A 414 -6.89 -16.83 -9.33
CA PRO A 414 -6.69 -17.18 -7.93
C PRO A 414 -7.66 -16.41 -7.04
N ALA A 415 -8.14 -17.08 -5.98
CA ALA A 415 -9.11 -16.51 -5.06
C ALA A 415 -8.77 -16.87 -3.61
N SER A 416 -9.17 -16.01 -2.68
CA SER A 416 -9.08 -16.35 -1.26
C SER A 416 -10.18 -17.33 -0.85
N ARG A 417 -10.00 -17.94 0.34
CA ARG A 417 -11.04 -18.74 0.98
C ARG A 417 -12.30 -17.92 1.22
N THR A 418 -12.17 -16.68 1.70
CA THR A 418 -13.30 -15.77 1.92
C THR A 418 -14.09 -15.55 0.64
N ALA A 419 -13.42 -15.30 -0.48
CA ALA A 419 -14.05 -15.18 -1.79
C ALA A 419 -14.90 -16.41 -2.15
N ARG A 420 -14.43 -17.62 -1.84
CA ARG A 420 -15.19 -18.86 -2.10
C ARG A 420 -16.39 -19.05 -1.19
N LEU A 421 -16.35 -18.53 0.03
CA LEU A 421 -17.44 -18.65 1.00
C LEU A 421 -18.64 -17.76 0.65
N PHE A 422 -18.44 -16.68 -0.12
CA PHE A 422 -19.54 -15.78 -0.52
C PHE A 422 -20.70 -16.50 -1.24
N LYS A 423 -20.43 -17.55 -2.02
CA LYS A 423 -21.49 -18.31 -2.70
C LYS A 423 -22.42 -19.03 -1.73
N ASP A 424 -21.94 -19.31 -0.53
CA ASP A 424 -22.67 -20.05 0.52
C ASP A 424 -23.38 -19.08 1.49
N MET A 425 -23.13 -17.76 1.38
CA MET A 425 -23.74 -16.71 2.19
C MET A 425 -25.06 -16.24 1.57
N LYS A 426 -26.18 -16.79 2.04
CA LYS A 426 -27.53 -16.54 1.46
C LYS A 426 -28.02 -15.09 1.60
N GLU A 427 -27.55 -14.38 2.62
CA GLU A 427 -28.00 -13.02 2.94
C GLU A 427 -27.10 -11.95 2.30
N GLU A 428 -25.94 -12.35 1.78
CA GLU A 428 -24.98 -11.44 1.17
C GLU A 428 -25.24 -11.32 -0.33
N ALA A 429 -25.27 -10.08 -0.81
CA ALA A 429 -25.27 -9.84 -2.24
C ALA A 429 -23.95 -10.34 -2.85
N PRO A 430 -23.93 -10.79 -4.12
CA PRO A 430 -22.68 -11.11 -4.80
C PRO A 430 -21.67 -9.96 -4.63
N PRO A 431 -20.42 -10.22 -4.25
CA PRO A 431 -19.46 -9.14 -4.01
C PRO A 431 -18.92 -8.58 -5.32
N TRP A 432 -18.00 -7.62 -5.21
CA TRP A 432 -17.40 -6.91 -6.32
C TRP A 432 -15.91 -7.19 -6.43
N MET A 433 -15.37 -6.96 -7.61
CA MET A 433 -13.94 -6.85 -7.87
C MET A 433 -13.66 -5.50 -8.53
N LEU A 434 -12.65 -4.79 -8.04
CA LEU A 434 -12.13 -3.58 -8.67
C LEU A 434 -10.72 -3.85 -9.20
N ILE A 435 -10.49 -3.51 -10.46
CA ILE A 435 -9.17 -3.50 -11.08
C ILE A 435 -8.80 -2.04 -11.32
N LEU A 436 -7.68 -1.63 -10.73
CA LEU A 436 -7.28 -0.24 -10.57
C LEU A 436 -5.91 -0.03 -11.20
N VAL A 437 -5.83 0.81 -12.23
CA VAL A 437 -4.54 1.19 -12.85
C VAL A 437 -4.16 2.58 -12.36
N PRO A 438 -3.19 2.71 -11.45
CA PRO A 438 -2.71 4.02 -11.02
C PRO A 438 -2.08 4.75 -12.19
N ASP A 439 -2.27 6.06 -12.25
CA ASP A 439 -1.42 6.87 -13.13
C ASP A 439 0.00 6.94 -12.55
N ALA A 440 1.00 7.22 -13.39
CA ALA A 440 2.35 7.47 -12.88
C ALA A 440 2.28 8.61 -11.86
N ASN A 441 2.95 8.48 -10.71
CA ASN A 441 2.98 9.51 -9.65
C ASN A 441 3.07 10.89 -10.29
N ILE A 442 1.96 11.63 -10.33
CA ILE A 442 1.94 12.94 -10.95
C ILE A 442 2.54 13.89 -9.91
N PHE A 443 3.88 13.94 -9.89
CA PHE A 443 4.56 15.11 -9.38
C PHE A 443 4.30 16.24 -10.38
N LEU A 444 3.16 16.93 -10.23
CA LEU A 444 3.02 18.22 -10.88
C LEU A 444 4.07 19.13 -10.22
N PRO A 445 5.04 19.68 -10.96
CA PRO A 445 5.77 20.83 -10.44
C PRO A 445 4.72 21.90 -10.10
N PRO A 446 4.92 22.70 -9.04
CA PRO A 446 4.07 23.85 -8.81
C PRO A 446 4.10 24.70 -10.09
N THR A 447 2.96 24.77 -10.77
CA THR A 447 2.76 25.70 -11.88
C THR A 447 2.79 27.09 -11.28
N GLY A 448 3.98 27.66 -11.17
CA GLY A 448 4.15 29.09 -10.95
C GLY A 448 3.75 29.80 -12.24
N LYS A 449 2.55 30.39 -12.26
CA LYS A 449 2.21 31.57 -13.07
C LYS A 449 1.05 32.31 -12.41
N GLY A 450 1.27 33.61 -12.17
CA GLY A 450 0.28 34.59 -11.74
C GLY A 450 0.69 35.31 -10.47
#